data_AF-A0A7V8YVX3-F1
#
_entry.id   AF-A0A7V8YVX3-F1
#
_cell.length_a   1.000
_cell.length_b   1.000
_cell.length_c   1.000
_cell.angle_alpha   90.00
_cell.angle_beta   90.00
_cell.angle_gamma   90.00
#
_symmetry.space_group_name_H-M   'P 1'
#
loop_
_entity.id
_entity.type
_entity.pdbx_description
1 polymer ?
#
loop_
_entity_poly.entity_id
_entity_poly.type
_entity_poly.pdbx_seq_one_letter_code
_entity_poly.pdbx_strand_id
1 'polypeptide(L)'
;MGDRARRVPAWAWLAGLVVGSIGFRAWLGSRMPAPFIFTDELQYQENARSLAAGEGLEVRGEPYGIVSVLYPLLLAPAYALFDSLPDAYAAARALNAVVMSLAAIPAFLLARRALPSGLSLLAALLAVALPSLAYTGTLMSENAFYPAFLLAAFALVRALEEPTLARQAVLFATCGAAVLVRVQGLAIVLAALTAPLLLRAVARRALRPFLPLYLVVAGGAVFVLVTQLARGSSLNDLFGAYAVVGESGYDVG
;
A
#
# COMPACT_ATOMS: atom_id res chain seq x y z
N MET A 1 -17.17 -16.41 32.26
CA MET A 1 -16.27 -16.37 31.09
C MET A 1 -15.44 -15.07 30.95
N GLY A 2 -15.83 -13.94 31.57
CA GLY A 2 -15.11 -12.65 31.44
C GLY A 2 -13.69 -12.59 32.02
N ASP A 3 -13.37 -13.37 33.06
CA ASP A 3 -12.05 -13.29 33.72
C ASP A 3 -10.91 -14.00 32.98
N ARG A 4 -11.21 -15.01 32.15
CA ARG A 4 -10.17 -15.70 31.35
C ARG A 4 -9.71 -14.85 30.17
N ALA A 5 -10.62 -14.09 29.55
CA ALA A 5 -10.30 -13.22 28.41
C ALA A 5 -9.38 -12.04 28.80
N ARG A 6 -9.48 -11.55 30.06
CA ARG A 6 -8.64 -10.47 30.60
C ARG A 6 -7.18 -10.88 30.85
N ARG A 7 -6.89 -12.19 30.95
CA ARG A 7 -5.52 -12.71 31.16
C ARG A 7 -4.74 -12.93 29.87
N VAL A 8 -5.42 -12.94 28.72
CA VAL A 8 -4.78 -13.14 27.42
C VAL A 8 -4.18 -11.80 26.96
N PRO A 9 -2.88 -11.76 26.60
CA PRO A 9 -2.24 -10.54 26.18
C PRO A 9 -2.81 -10.04 24.85
N ALA A 10 -2.81 -8.72 24.66
CA ALA A 10 -3.41 -8.09 23.46
C ALA A 10 -2.82 -8.59 22.14
N TRP A 11 -1.53 -8.96 22.12
CA TRP A 11 -0.89 -9.50 20.91
C TRP A 11 -1.47 -10.85 20.49
N ALA A 12 -1.90 -11.68 21.44
CA ALA A 12 -2.50 -12.98 21.14
C ALA A 12 -3.90 -12.81 20.53
N TRP A 13 -4.68 -11.84 21.03
CA TRP A 13 -5.94 -11.45 20.41
C TRP A 13 -5.76 -10.90 19.00
N LEU A 14 -4.77 -10.03 18.80
CA LEU A 14 -4.46 -9.50 17.48
C LEU A 14 -4.01 -10.60 16.51
N ALA A 15 -3.16 -11.53 16.95
CA ALA A 15 -2.74 -12.67 16.15
C ALA A 15 -3.93 -13.56 15.77
N GLY A 16 -4.81 -13.88 16.73
CA GLY A 16 -6.04 -14.64 16.47
C GLY A 16 -6.96 -13.95 15.47
N LEU A 17 -7.06 -12.62 15.56
CA LEU A 17 -7.81 -11.80 14.62
C LEU A 17 -7.21 -11.87 13.21
N VAL A 18 -5.90 -11.67 13.06
CA VAL A 18 -5.22 -11.78 11.75
C VAL A 18 -5.43 -13.16 11.15
N VAL A 19 -5.15 -14.23 11.91
CA VAL A 19 -5.30 -15.62 11.45
C VAL A 19 -6.75 -15.93 11.06
N GLY A 20 -7.72 -15.55 11.90
CA GLY A 20 -9.14 -15.71 11.60
C GLY A 20 -9.56 -14.96 10.34
N SER A 21 -9.02 -13.75 10.14
CA SER A 21 -9.28 -12.94 8.95
C SER A 21 -8.68 -13.56 7.68
N ILE A 22 -7.47 -14.14 7.76
CA ILE A 22 -6.85 -14.89 6.66
C ILE A 22 -7.75 -16.07 6.28
N GLY A 23 -8.14 -16.89 7.26
CA GLY A 23 -8.98 -18.07 7.02
C GLY A 23 -10.33 -17.72 6.40
N PHE A 24 -11.00 -16.68 6.91
CA PHE A 24 -12.27 -16.21 6.38
C PHE A 24 -12.13 -15.71 4.93
N ARG A 25 -11.10 -14.93 4.62
CA ARG A 25 -10.85 -14.42 3.26
C ARG A 25 -10.46 -15.53 2.29
N ALA A 26 -9.62 -16.46 2.70
CA ALA A 26 -9.26 -17.62 1.89
C ALA A 26 -10.49 -18.47 1.56
N TRP A 27 -11.36 -18.70 2.56
CA TRP A 27 -12.63 -19.37 2.36
C TRP A 27 -13.54 -18.61 1.38
N LEU A 28 -13.71 -17.30 1.54
CA LEU A 28 -14.52 -16.49 0.64
C LEU A 28 -13.97 -16.51 -0.80
N GLY A 29 -12.66 -16.34 -0.97
CA GLY A 29 -11.98 -16.39 -2.26
C GLY A 29 -12.10 -17.75 -2.95
N SER A 30 -12.11 -18.85 -2.18
CA SER A 30 -12.32 -20.20 -2.73
C SER A 30 -13.72 -20.39 -3.34
N ARG A 31 -14.70 -19.57 -2.96
CA ARG A 31 -16.06 -19.59 -3.52
C ARG A 31 -16.20 -18.78 -4.80
N MET A 32 -15.17 -18.03 -5.20
CA MET A 32 -15.17 -17.27 -6.45
C MET A 32 -14.62 -18.14 -7.59
N PRO A 33 -15.46 -18.55 -8.56
CA PRO A 33 -15.07 -19.53 -9.57
C PRO A 33 -14.19 -18.93 -10.70
N ALA A 34 -14.24 -17.62 -10.90
CA ALA A 34 -13.50 -16.92 -11.96
C ALA A 34 -13.19 -15.47 -11.56
N PRO A 35 -12.22 -14.81 -12.23
CA PRO A 35 -11.97 -13.38 -12.08
C PRO A 35 -13.26 -12.58 -12.27
N PHE A 36 -13.49 -11.63 -11.37
CA PHE A 36 -14.69 -10.78 -11.41
C PHE A 36 -14.39 -9.43 -12.06
N ILE A 37 -13.21 -8.85 -11.79
CA ILE A 37 -12.74 -7.60 -12.40
C ILE A 37 -11.75 -7.96 -13.51
N PHE A 38 -12.29 -8.51 -14.60
CA PHE A 38 -11.52 -9.28 -15.59
C PHE A 38 -10.31 -8.52 -16.17
N THR A 39 -10.48 -7.26 -16.57
CA THR A 39 -9.43 -6.48 -17.22
C THR A 39 -8.24 -6.25 -16.29
N ASP A 40 -8.48 -5.67 -15.11
CA ASP A 40 -7.42 -5.33 -14.16
C ASP A 40 -6.77 -6.61 -13.59
N GLU A 41 -7.58 -7.62 -13.25
CA GLU A 41 -7.06 -8.90 -12.76
C GLU A 41 -6.14 -9.55 -13.80
N LEU A 42 -6.51 -9.55 -15.09
CA LEU A 42 -5.68 -10.11 -16.14
C LEU A 42 -4.35 -9.37 -16.27
N GLN A 43 -4.35 -8.03 -16.25
CA GLN A 43 -3.11 -7.27 -16.40
C GLN A 43 -2.17 -7.45 -15.20
N TYR A 44 -2.68 -7.52 -13.97
CA TYR A 44 -1.84 -7.82 -12.80
C TYR A 44 -1.30 -9.26 -12.84
N GLN A 45 -2.09 -10.22 -13.34
CA GLN A 45 -1.66 -11.59 -13.53
C GLN A 45 -0.56 -11.71 -14.59
N GLU A 46 -0.73 -11.09 -15.76
CA GLU A 46 0.26 -11.12 -16.84
C GLU A 46 1.58 -10.48 -16.38
N ASN A 47 1.52 -9.30 -15.74
CA ASN A 47 2.71 -8.66 -15.17
C ASN A 47 3.40 -9.51 -14.10
N ALA A 48 2.65 -10.18 -13.22
CA ALA A 48 3.22 -11.06 -12.20
C ALA A 48 3.91 -12.29 -12.83
N ARG A 49 3.35 -12.83 -13.91
CA ARG A 49 3.94 -13.94 -14.68
C ARG A 49 5.19 -13.53 -15.43
N SER A 50 5.17 -12.38 -16.11
CA SER A 50 6.33 -11.83 -16.80
C SER A 50 7.50 -11.59 -15.82
N LEU A 51 7.19 -11.02 -14.63
CA LEU A 51 8.18 -10.88 -13.55
C LEU A 51 8.71 -12.23 -13.06
N ALA A 52 7.84 -13.24 -12.89
CA ALA A 52 8.26 -14.59 -12.50
C ALA A 52 9.16 -15.26 -13.55
N ALA A 53 8.96 -14.96 -14.84
CA ALA A 53 9.78 -15.42 -15.95
C ALA A 53 11.10 -14.62 -16.13
N GLY A 54 11.26 -13.49 -15.41
CA GLY A 54 12.41 -12.61 -15.54
C GLY A 54 12.34 -11.65 -16.72
N GLU A 55 11.17 -11.49 -17.33
CA GLU A 55 10.92 -10.67 -18.53
C GLU A 55 10.55 -9.21 -18.19
N GLY A 56 10.35 -8.89 -16.91
CA GLY A 56 10.03 -7.54 -16.46
C GLY A 56 8.53 -7.30 -16.32
N LEU A 57 8.08 -6.06 -16.59
CA LEU A 57 6.67 -5.68 -16.56
C LEU A 57 6.12 -5.64 -17.99
N GLU A 58 5.85 -6.82 -18.53
CA GLU A 58 5.30 -6.99 -19.88
C GLU A 58 3.90 -7.61 -19.82
N VAL A 59 3.03 -7.13 -20.71
CA VAL A 59 1.69 -7.69 -20.97
C VAL A 59 1.69 -8.08 -22.43
N ARG A 60 1.47 -9.37 -22.73
CA ARG A 60 1.55 -9.95 -24.08
C ARG A 60 2.86 -9.66 -24.85
N GLY A 61 3.99 -9.60 -24.13
CA GLY A 61 5.32 -9.36 -24.73
C GLY A 61 5.59 -7.91 -25.12
N GLU A 62 4.72 -6.98 -24.71
CA GLU A 62 4.94 -5.54 -24.87
C GLU A 62 5.13 -4.89 -23.49
N PRO A 63 6.06 -3.93 -23.35
CA PRO A 63 6.23 -3.18 -22.10
C PRO A 63 4.93 -2.48 -21.71
N TYR A 64 4.31 -2.94 -20.62
CA TYR A 64 3.06 -2.40 -20.12
C TYR A 64 3.05 -2.37 -18.59
N GLY A 65 3.79 -1.39 -18.07
CA GLY A 65 3.76 -1.05 -16.66
C GLY A 65 2.49 -0.30 -16.32
N ILE A 66 1.52 -0.96 -15.68
CA ILE A 66 0.58 -0.23 -14.82
C ILE A 66 1.41 0.41 -13.72
N VAL A 67 1.02 1.58 -13.23
CA VAL A 67 1.73 2.28 -12.14
C VAL A 67 1.91 1.41 -10.87
N SER A 68 1.16 0.32 -10.75
CA SER A 68 1.33 -0.69 -9.71
C SER A 68 2.50 -1.62 -10.02
N VAL A 69 3.71 -1.29 -9.56
CA VAL A 69 4.92 -2.12 -9.70
C VAL A 69 5.01 -3.14 -8.57
N LEU A 70 4.75 -2.71 -7.33
CA LEU A 70 4.96 -3.55 -6.16
C LEU A 70 3.91 -4.66 -6.02
N TYR A 71 2.71 -4.45 -6.57
CA TYR A 71 1.64 -5.44 -6.47
C TYR A 71 1.88 -6.67 -7.36
N PRO A 72 2.18 -6.56 -8.67
CA PRO A 72 2.61 -7.71 -9.47
C PRO A 72 3.84 -8.41 -8.91
N LEU A 73 4.82 -7.65 -8.38
CA LEU A 73 6.01 -8.22 -7.76
C LEU A 73 5.67 -9.06 -6.52
N LEU A 74 4.70 -8.61 -5.73
CA LEU A 74 4.18 -9.35 -4.58
C LEU A 74 3.50 -10.66 -5.03
N LEU A 75 2.80 -10.65 -6.16
CA LEU A 75 2.12 -11.84 -6.70
C LEU A 75 3.05 -12.80 -7.44
N ALA A 76 4.18 -12.32 -7.99
CA ALA A 76 5.11 -13.10 -8.81
C ALA A 76 5.55 -14.45 -8.20
N PRO A 77 5.83 -14.57 -6.88
CA PRO A 77 6.16 -15.85 -6.26
C PRO A 77 5.07 -16.91 -6.45
N ALA A 78 3.79 -16.54 -6.46
CA ALA A 78 2.70 -17.49 -6.69
C ALA A 78 2.73 -18.07 -8.11
N TYR A 79 3.15 -17.27 -9.09
CA TYR A 79 3.28 -17.71 -10.49
C TYR A 79 4.62 -18.39 -10.79
N ALA A 80 5.64 -18.17 -9.95
CA ALA A 80 6.91 -18.89 -10.03
C ALA A 80 6.85 -20.29 -9.40
N LEU A 81 5.98 -20.50 -8.41
CA LEU A 81 5.90 -21.75 -7.64
C LEU A 81 4.90 -22.77 -8.19
N PHE A 82 3.93 -22.35 -9.00
CA PHE A 82 2.86 -23.21 -9.51
C PHE A 82 2.79 -23.15 -11.04
N ASP A 83 2.88 -24.33 -11.69
CA ASP A 83 2.85 -24.45 -13.15
C ASP A 83 1.43 -24.33 -13.73
N SER A 84 0.43 -24.71 -12.95
CA SER A 84 -0.98 -24.65 -13.37
C SER A 84 -1.53 -23.25 -13.10
N LEU A 85 -2.15 -22.65 -14.13
CA LEU A 85 -2.75 -21.31 -14.00
C LEU A 85 -3.84 -21.25 -12.91
N PRO A 86 -4.74 -22.25 -12.76
CA PRO A 86 -5.71 -22.25 -11.68
C PRO A 86 -5.06 -22.29 -10.29
N ASP A 87 -3.99 -23.07 -10.10
CA ASP A 87 -3.32 -23.19 -8.80
C ASP A 87 -2.52 -21.93 -8.48
N ALA A 88 -1.81 -21.35 -9.46
CA ALA A 88 -1.11 -20.09 -9.31
C ALA A 88 -2.09 -18.94 -8.95
N TYR A 89 -3.26 -18.89 -9.60
CA TYR A 89 -4.31 -17.93 -9.27
C TYR A 89 -4.87 -18.16 -7.86
N ALA A 90 -5.08 -19.42 -7.45
CA ALA A 90 -5.50 -19.74 -6.09
C ALA A 90 -4.46 -19.32 -5.04
N ALA A 91 -3.17 -19.56 -5.31
CA ALA A 91 -2.07 -19.13 -4.45
C ALA A 91 -1.96 -17.60 -4.37
N ALA A 92 -2.11 -16.90 -5.48
CA ALA A 92 -2.14 -15.44 -5.54
C ALA A 92 -3.29 -14.85 -4.69
N ARG A 93 -4.48 -15.46 -4.74
CA ARG A 93 -5.60 -15.06 -3.87
C ARG A 93 -5.33 -15.34 -2.39
N ALA A 94 -4.71 -16.47 -2.07
CA ALA A 94 -4.30 -16.78 -0.69
C ALA A 94 -3.30 -15.75 -0.17
N LEU A 95 -2.34 -15.33 -1.01
CA LEU A 95 -1.40 -14.27 -0.67
C LEU A 95 -2.11 -12.93 -0.43
N ASN A 96 -3.08 -12.55 -1.26
CA ASN A 96 -3.91 -11.37 -1.02
C ASN A 96 -4.67 -11.44 0.30
N ALA A 97 -5.22 -12.60 0.66
CA ALA A 97 -5.88 -12.81 1.94
C ALA A 97 -4.90 -12.55 3.11
N VAL A 98 -3.65 -12.99 2.99
CA VAL A 98 -2.59 -12.69 3.97
C VAL A 98 -2.32 -11.18 4.04
N VAL A 99 -1.96 -10.57 2.91
CA VAL A 99 -1.56 -9.16 2.84
C VAL A 99 -2.65 -8.24 3.37
N MET A 100 -3.90 -8.42 2.93
CA MET A 100 -5.01 -7.61 3.41
C MET A 100 -5.24 -7.80 4.91
N SER A 101 -5.12 -9.04 5.43
CA SER A 101 -5.32 -9.31 6.85
C SER A 101 -4.26 -8.66 7.74
N LEU A 102 -3.05 -8.42 7.22
CA LEU A 102 -2.01 -7.67 7.93
C LEU A 102 -2.40 -6.23 8.22
N ALA A 103 -3.40 -5.66 7.55
CA ALA A 103 -3.95 -4.33 7.83
C ALA A 103 -4.40 -4.15 9.30
N ALA A 104 -4.81 -5.24 9.96
CA ALA A 104 -5.17 -5.21 11.38
C ALA A 104 -4.02 -4.73 12.28
N ILE A 105 -2.78 -5.03 11.91
CA ILE A 105 -1.59 -4.71 12.72
C ILE A 105 -1.35 -3.19 12.79
N PRO A 106 -1.12 -2.46 11.67
CA PRO A 106 -0.95 -1.02 11.74
C PRO A 106 -2.20 -0.31 12.24
N ALA A 107 -3.41 -0.81 11.96
CA ALA A 107 -4.64 -0.27 12.53
C ALA A 107 -4.65 -0.37 14.07
N PHE A 108 -4.31 -1.53 14.63
CA PHE A 108 -4.18 -1.72 16.07
C PHE A 108 -3.13 -0.77 16.66
N LEU A 109 -1.92 -0.75 16.08
CA LEU A 109 -0.81 0.06 16.58
C LEU A 109 -1.11 1.56 16.55
N LEU A 110 -1.77 2.03 15.49
CA LEU A 110 -2.23 3.40 15.36
C LEU A 110 -3.31 3.70 16.42
N ALA A 111 -4.30 2.83 16.57
CA ALA A 111 -5.36 2.99 17.56
C ALA A 111 -4.81 2.98 19.00
N ARG A 112 -3.76 2.21 19.29
CA ARG A 112 -3.09 2.19 20.61
C ARG A 112 -2.48 3.53 21.01
N ARG A 113 -2.33 4.47 20.07
CA ARG A 113 -1.87 5.83 20.36
C ARG A 113 -2.91 6.71 21.04
N ALA A 114 -4.19 6.43 20.80
CA ALA A 114 -5.30 7.25 21.30
C ALA A 114 -6.30 6.47 22.18
N LEU A 115 -6.33 5.14 22.10
CA LEU A 115 -7.37 4.31 22.71
C LEU A 115 -6.79 3.23 23.63
N PRO A 116 -7.56 2.77 24.65
CA PRO A 116 -7.20 1.60 25.45
C PRO A 116 -7.20 0.31 24.62
N SER A 117 -6.49 -0.72 25.10
CA SER A 117 -6.22 -1.95 24.33
C SER A 117 -7.46 -2.62 23.77
N GLY A 118 -8.57 -2.67 24.50
CA GLY A 118 -9.82 -3.27 24.04
C GLY A 118 -10.41 -2.55 22.83
N LEU A 119 -10.46 -1.21 22.88
CA LEU A 119 -10.95 -0.40 21.77
C LEU A 119 -9.99 -0.40 20.58
N SER A 120 -8.69 -0.54 20.81
CA SER A 120 -7.72 -0.72 19.72
C SER A 120 -7.87 -2.07 19.02
N LEU A 121 -8.19 -3.15 19.74
CA LEU A 121 -8.55 -4.43 19.13
C LEU A 121 -9.84 -4.33 18.33
N LEU A 122 -10.84 -3.59 18.83
CA LEU A 122 -12.06 -3.31 18.08
C LEU A 122 -11.75 -2.53 16.79
N ALA A 123 -10.89 -1.51 16.83
CA ALA A 123 -10.47 -0.78 15.64
C ALA A 123 -9.78 -1.70 14.62
N ALA A 124 -8.91 -2.60 15.08
CA ALA A 124 -8.26 -3.59 14.23
C ALA A 124 -9.26 -4.56 13.59
N LEU A 125 -10.27 -4.99 14.36
CA LEU A 125 -11.35 -5.84 13.89
C LEU A 125 -12.17 -5.14 12.81
N LEU A 126 -12.59 -3.91 13.06
CA LEU A 126 -13.34 -3.10 12.10
C LEU A 126 -12.53 -2.85 10.82
N ALA A 127 -11.22 -2.61 10.95
CA ALA A 127 -10.32 -2.42 9.82
C ALA A 127 -10.28 -3.65 8.89
N VAL A 128 -10.45 -4.87 9.41
CA VAL A 128 -10.51 -6.09 8.58
C VAL A 128 -11.93 -6.62 8.36
N ALA A 129 -12.95 -6.02 8.96
CA ALA A 129 -14.34 -6.41 8.81
C ALA A 129 -15.11 -5.54 7.81
N LEU A 130 -14.46 -4.54 7.20
CA LEU A 130 -15.05 -3.67 6.17
C LEU A 130 -15.67 -4.51 5.04
N PRO A 131 -16.97 -4.34 4.73
CA PRO A 131 -17.66 -5.12 3.70
C PRO A 131 -17.04 -4.98 2.30
N SER A 132 -16.46 -3.83 1.98
CA SER A 132 -15.69 -3.61 0.75
C SER A 132 -14.44 -4.48 0.65
N LEU A 133 -13.99 -5.11 1.75
CA LEU A 133 -12.94 -6.11 1.73
C LEU A 133 -13.45 -7.49 1.31
N ALA A 134 -14.76 -7.67 1.05
CA ALA A 134 -15.25 -8.86 0.36
C ALA A 134 -14.69 -8.98 -1.07
N TYR A 135 -14.25 -7.85 -1.66
CA TYR A 135 -13.51 -7.83 -2.93
C TYR A 135 -12.07 -8.35 -2.81
N THR A 136 -11.61 -8.80 -1.64
CA THR A 136 -10.29 -9.44 -1.49
C THR A 136 -10.12 -10.74 -2.26
N GLY A 137 -11.22 -11.34 -2.72
CA GLY A 137 -11.19 -12.50 -3.61
C GLY A 137 -10.74 -12.17 -5.04
N THR A 138 -10.64 -10.89 -5.42
CA THR A 138 -10.12 -10.45 -6.72
C THR A 138 -8.65 -10.04 -6.61
N LEU A 139 -7.92 -10.11 -7.72
CA LEU A 139 -6.53 -9.64 -7.77
C LEU A 139 -6.45 -8.13 -8.00
N MET A 140 -6.75 -7.33 -6.98
CA MET A 140 -6.71 -5.87 -7.04
C MET A 140 -5.57 -5.24 -6.23
N SER A 141 -4.97 -4.17 -6.75
CA SER A 141 -3.88 -3.46 -6.06
C SER A 141 -4.35 -2.76 -4.77
N GLU A 142 -5.65 -2.51 -4.62
CA GLU A 142 -6.29 -2.12 -3.36
C GLU A 142 -5.94 -3.06 -2.19
N ASN A 143 -5.76 -4.35 -2.48
CA ASN A 143 -5.46 -5.37 -1.46
C ASN A 143 -4.10 -5.16 -0.81
N ALA A 144 -3.12 -4.67 -1.57
CA ALA A 144 -1.82 -4.28 -1.05
C ALA A 144 -1.80 -2.81 -0.60
N PHE A 145 -2.59 -1.94 -1.24
CA PHE A 145 -2.60 -0.52 -0.95
C PHE A 145 -3.16 -0.23 0.44
N TYR A 146 -4.25 -0.88 0.84
CA TYR A 146 -4.88 -0.65 2.14
C TYR A 146 -3.95 -0.90 3.34
N PRO A 147 -3.29 -2.08 3.48
CA PRO A 147 -2.32 -2.29 4.56
C PRO A 147 -1.10 -1.37 4.44
N ALA A 148 -0.60 -1.09 3.22
CA ALA A 148 0.51 -0.17 3.00
C ALA A 148 0.17 1.25 3.44
N PHE A 149 -1.03 1.73 3.14
CA PHE A 149 -1.56 3.03 3.55
C PHE A 149 -1.64 3.14 5.07
N LEU A 150 -2.21 2.14 5.76
CA LEU A 150 -2.28 2.14 7.22
C LEU A 150 -0.90 2.11 7.86
N LEU A 151 0.03 1.35 7.29
CA LEU A 151 1.41 1.31 7.75
C LEU A 151 2.12 2.66 7.56
N ALA A 152 1.93 3.32 6.42
CA ALA A 152 2.44 4.65 6.16
C ALA A 152 1.82 5.71 7.08
N ALA A 153 0.52 5.62 7.35
CA ALA A 153 -0.16 6.51 8.32
C ALA A 153 0.39 6.32 9.73
N PHE A 154 0.61 5.07 10.14
CA PHE A 154 1.26 4.77 11.41
C PHE A 154 2.70 5.31 11.46
N ALA A 155 3.50 5.07 10.42
CA ALA A 155 4.87 5.59 10.32
C ALA A 155 4.91 7.12 10.38
N LEU A 156 3.97 7.80 9.73
CA LEU A 156 3.82 9.25 9.78
C LEU A 156 3.57 9.72 11.22
N VAL A 157 2.58 9.14 11.90
CA VAL A 157 2.32 9.49 13.30
C VAL A 157 3.55 9.28 14.18
N ARG A 158 4.27 8.16 14.00
CA ARG A 158 5.50 7.89 14.78
C ARG A 158 6.62 8.89 14.50
N ALA A 159 6.78 9.33 13.26
CA ALA A 159 7.74 10.36 12.87
C ALA A 159 7.35 11.74 13.39
N LEU A 160 6.06 12.05 13.46
CA LEU A 160 5.55 13.31 14.04
C LEU A 160 5.70 13.35 15.57
N GLU A 161 5.57 12.20 16.23
CA GLU A 161 5.74 12.05 17.68
C GLU A 161 7.21 12.24 18.10
N GLU A 162 8.13 11.49 17.50
CA GLU A 162 9.57 11.71 17.67
C GLU A 162 10.27 11.63 16.30
N PRO A 163 10.78 12.76 15.78
CA PRO A 163 11.34 12.84 14.41
C PRO A 163 12.78 12.32 14.34
N THR A 164 12.98 11.02 14.54
CA THR A 164 14.29 10.37 14.36
C THR A 164 14.55 10.02 12.90
N LEU A 165 15.83 9.93 12.50
CA LEU A 165 16.21 9.53 11.13
C LEU A 165 15.65 8.16 10.75
N ALA A 166 15.67 7.19 11.68
CA ALA A 166 15.11 5.87 11.45
C ALA A 166 13.61 5.91 11.16
N ARG A 167 12.83 6.73 11.91
CA ARG A 167 11.39 6.86 11.69
C ARG A 167 11.06 7.61 10.40
N GLN A 168 11.86 8.61 10.05
CA GLN A 168 11.74 9.29 8.76
C GLN A 168 12.07 8.33 7.60
N ALA A 169 13.10 7.49 7.73
CA ALA A 169 13.42 6.45 6.74
C ALA A 169 12.29 5.43 6.59
N VAL A 170 11.68 4.97 7.69
CA VAL A 170 10.50 4.08 7.64
C VAL A 170 9.31 4.78 6.99
N LEU A 171 9.04 6.05 7.33
CA LEU A 171 8.00 6.85 6.68
C LEU A 171 8.24 6.94 5.17
N PHE A 172 9.47 7.24 4.74
CA PHE A 172 9.83 7.25 3.32
C PHE A 172 9.61 5.91 2.64
N ALA A 173 10.09 4.83 3.23
CA ALA A 173 9.96 3.49 2.67
C ALA A 173 8.48 3.10 2.51
N THR A 174 7.66 3.39 3.53
CA THR A 174 6.22 3.07 3.52
C THR A 174 5.43 3.96 2.55
N CYS A 175 5.74 5.26 2.44
CA CYS A 175 5.17 6.13 1.42
C CYS A 175 5.56 5.70 0.01
N GLY A 176 6.84 5.37 -0.21
CA GLY A 176 7.33 4.84 -1.48
C GLY A 176 6.63 3.54 -1.86
N ALA A 177 6.51 2.60 -0.93
CA ALA A 177 5.76 1.36 -1.14
C ALA A 177 4.29 1.63 -1.50
N ALA A 178 3.60 2.55 -0.80
CA ALA A 178 2.22 2.91 -1.11
C ALA A 178 2.08 3.51 -2.52
N VAL A 179 2.99 4.40 -2.92
CA VAL A 179 3.04 4.99 -4.28
C VAL A 179 3.31 3.94 -5.35
N LEU A 180 4.24 3.02 -5.09
CA LEU A 180 4.59 1.92 -6.00
C LEU A 180 3.49 0.85 -6.11
N VAL A 181 2.58 0.79 -5.14
CA VAL A 181 1.35 -0.01 -5.27
C VAL A 181 0.31 0.79 -6.06
N ARG A 182 0.14 2.09 -5.78
CA ARG A 182 -0.86 2.95 -6.44
C ARG A 182 -0.48 4.43 -6.40
N VAL A 183 -0.77 5.16 -7.48
CA VAL A 183 -0.55 6.63 -7.58
C VAL A 183 -1.25 7.40 -6.46
N GLN A 184 -2.41 6.92 -5.99
CA GLN A 184 -3.13 7.54 -4.87
C GLN A 184 -2.30 7.61 -3.59
N GLY A 185 -1.22 6.82 -3.46
CA GLY A 185 -0.22 6.94 -2.41
C GLY A 185 0.47 8.30 -2.36
N LEU A 186 0.45 9.10 -3.44
CA LEU A 186 0.95 10.48 -3.41
C LEU A 186 0.22 11.34 -2.36
N ALA A 187 -1.04 11.03 -2.04
CA ALA A 187 -1.78 11.72 -1.00
C ALA A 187 -1.08 11.63 0.37
N ILE A 188 -0.47 10.47 0.69
CA ILE A 188 0.25 10.32 1.96
C ILE A 188 1.63 10.99 1.94
N VAL A 189 2.28 11.09 0.78
CA VAL A 189 3.50 11.89 0.60
C VAL A 189 3.19 13.37 0.87
N LEU A 190 2.10 13.89 0.29
CA LEU A 190 1.65 15.26 0.55
C LEU A 190 1.29 15.48 2.01
N ALA A 191 0.62 14.50 2.66
CA ALA A 191 0.36 14.56 4.09
C ALA A 191 1.66 14.59 4.92
N ALA A 192 2.67 13.78 4.56
CA ALA A 192 3.96 13.76 5.23
C ALA A 192 4.73 15.08 5.11
N LEU A 193 4.63 15.76 3.97
CA LEU A 193 5.25 17.06 3.73
C LEU A 193 4.52 18.21 4.44
N THR A 194 3.20 18.15 4.54
CA THR A 194 2.38 19.23 5.11
C THR A 194 2.19 19.12 6.62
N ALA A 195 2.17 17.90 7.18
CA ALA A 195 1.93 17.70 8.62
C ALA A 195 2.95 18.39 9.53
N PRO A 196 4.28 18.36 9.28
CA PRO A 196 5.23 19.10 10.11
C PRO A 196 5.02 20.62 10.03
N LEU A 197 4.64 21.16 8.85
CA LEU A 197 4.32 22.57 8.66
C LEU A 197 3.08 22.97 9.48
N LEU A 198 2.04 22.14 9.45
CA LEU A 198 0.84 22.31 10.27
C LEU A 198 1.18 22.28 11.78
N LEU A 199 2.01 21.35 12.22
CA LEU A 199 2.46 21.30 13.62
C LEU A 199 3.32 22.51 14.01
N ARG A 200 4.09 23.09 13.09
CA ARG A 200 4.79 24.35 13.30
C ARG A 200 3.82 25.53 13.41
N ALA A 201 2.76 25.55 12.59
CA ALA A 201 1.77 26.62 12.60
C ALA A 201 0.92 26.59 13.88
N VAL A 202 0.38 25.42 14.24
CA VAL A 202 -0.58 25.26 15.35
C VAL A 202 0.11 25.05 16.70
N ALA A 203 1.07 24.13 16.77
CA ALA A 203 1.71 23.71 18.01
C ALA A 203 3.12 24.30 18.20
N ARG A 204 3.53 25.21 17.30
CA ARG A 204 4.85 25.89 17.31
C ARG A 204 6.07 24.96 17.35
N ARG A 205 5.92 23.68 16.99
CA ARG A 205 7.02 22.69 16.98
C ARG A 205 8.11 23.08 15.99
N ALA A 206 9.37 22.80 16.32
CA ALA A 206 10.50 23.09 15.44
C ALA A 206 10.47 22.22 14.17
N LEU A 207 10.78 22.83 13.03
CA LEU A 207 10.88 22.13 11.74
C LEU A 207 12.25 21.48 11.50
N ARG A 208 13.28 21.92 12.22
CA ARG A 208 14.66 21.44 12.06
C ARG A 208 14.79 19.91 12.04
N PRO A 209 14.10 19.15 12.92
CA PRO A 209 14.20 17.69 12.90
C PRO A 209 13.65 17.03 11.63
N PHE A 210 12.77 17.70 10.89
CA PHE A 210 12.20 17.22 9.63
C PHE A 210 12.97 17.70 8.40
N LEU A 211 14.09 18.42 8.57
CA LEU A 211 14.92 18.83 7.44
C LEU A 211 15.39 17.65 6.56
N PRO A 212 15.78 16.48 7.11
CA PRO A 212 16.11 15.31 6.28
C PRO A 212 14.98 14.89 5.35
N LEU A 213 13.72 14.92 5.82
CA LEU A 213 12.54 14.67 5.00
C LEU A 213 12.48 15.61 3.79
N TYR A 214 12.58 16.92 4.01
CA TYR A 214 12.53 17.87 2.91
C TYR A 214 13.73 17.76 1.97
N LEU A 215 14.93 17.50 2.50
CA LEU A 215 16.14 17.33 1.68
C LEU A 215 16.07 16.09 0.80
N VAL A 216 15.57 14.97 1.32
CA VAL A 216 15.41 13.73 0.54
C VAL A 216 14.38 13.92 -0.57
N VAL A 217 13.24 14.56 -0.27
CA VAL A 217 12.21 14.83 -1.30
C VAL A 217 12.72 15.83 -2.35
N ALA A 218 13.33 16.93 -1.93
CA ALA A 218 13.87 17.93 -2.84
C ALA A 218 15.02 17.36 -3.69
N GLY A 219 15.93 16.61 -3.07
CA GLY A 219 17.01 15.92 -3.77
C GLY A 219 16.49 14.89 -4.78
N GLY A 220 15.46 14.13 -4.42
CA GLY A 220 14.79 13.20 -5.34
C GLY A 220 14.12 13.91 -6.52
N ALA A 221 13.41 15.01 -6.27
CA ALA A 221 12.80 15.81 -7.33
C ALA A 221 13.86 16.41 -8.28
N VAL A 222 14.94 16.97 -7.75
CA VAL A 222 16.05 17.48 -8.55
C VAL A 222 16.71 16.36 -9.35
N PHE A 223 16.94 15.20 -8.74
CA PHE A 223 17.52 14.04 -9.44
C PHE A 223 16.64 13.62 -10.62
N VAL A 224 15.33 13.49 -10.42
CA VAL A 224 14.38 13.16 -11.50
C VAL A 224 14.44 14.19 -12.61
N LEU A 225 14.39 15.49 -12.28
CA LEU A 225 14.47 16.57 -13.28
C LEU A 225 15.78 16.54 -14.08
N VAL A 226 16.92 16.39 -13.40
CA VAL A 226 18.24 16.30 -14.06
C VAL A 226 18.31 15.07 -14.96
N THR A 227 17.80 13.92 -14.52
CA THR A 227 17.80 12.71 -15.36
C THR A 227 16.91 12.84 -16.59
N GLN A 228 15.77 13.52 -16.50
CA GLN A 228 14.91 13.77 -17.67
C GLN A 228 15.56 14.73 -18.65
N LEU A 229 16.12 15.84 -18.15
CA LEU A 229 16.86 16.78 -18.99
C LEU A 229 18.06 16.12 -19.68
N ALA A 230 18.78 15.25 -18.98
CA ALA A 230 19.90 14.49 -19.55
C ALA A 230 19.46 13.46 -20.60
N ARG A 231 18.23 12.93 -20.51
CA ARG A 231 17.63 12.01 -21.50
C ARG A 231 17.05 12.74 -22.71
N GLY A 232 16.94 14.08 -22.67
CA GLY A 232 16.28 14.86 -23.70
C GLY A 232 14.77 14.63 -23.79
N SER A 233 14.17 14.01 -22.78
CA SER A 233 12.73 13.72 -22.70
C SER A 233 11.96 14.97 -22.26
N SER A 234 10.69 15.04 -22.66
CA SER A 234 9.82 16.14 -22.26
C SER A 234 9.43 16.01 -20.78
N LEU A 235 9.12 17.13 -20.12
CA LEU A 235 8.58 17.07 -18.74
C LEU A 235 7.19 16.42 -18.71
N ASN A 236 6.46 16.44 -19.82
CA ASN A 236 5.15 15.78 -19.91
C ASN A 236 5.28 14.25 -19.86
N ASP A 237 6.42 13.70 -20.30
CA ASP A 237 6.70 12.27 -20.25
C ASP A 237 6.76 11.74 -18.81
N LEU A 238 7.02 12.62 -17.81
CA LEU A 238 6.98 12.25 -16.38
C LEU A 238 5.58 11.86 -15.91
N PHE A 239 4.54 12.41 -16.52
CA PHE A 239 3.16 12.12 -16.15
C PHE A 239 2.65 10.85 -16.81
N GLY A 240 3.38 10.29 -17.80
CA GLY A 240 3.01 9.05 -18.49
C GLY A 240 1.57 9.08 -18.99
N ALA A 241 0.79 8.06 -18.63
CA ALA A 241 -0.64 7.98 -18.99
C ALA A 241 -1.51 9.14 -18.44
N TYR A 242 -1.02 9.92 -17.47
CA TYR A 242 -1.70 11.08 -16.91
C TYR A 242 -1.34 12.41 -17.60
N ALA A 243 -0.45 12.42 -18.61
CA ALA A 243 -0.12 13.62 -19.37
C ALA A 243 -1.38 14.26 -20.01
N VAL A 244 -2.34 13.42 -20.42
CA VAL A 244 -3.63 13.82 -21.01
C VAL A 244 -4.44 14.75 -20.10
N VAL A 245 -4.29 14.64 -18.77
CA VAL A 245 -4.99 15.50 -17.80
C VAL A 245 -4.46 16.95 -17.82
N GLY A 246 -3.20 17.14 -18.20
CA GLY A 246 -2.60 18.47 -18.34
C GLY A 246 -2.93 19.16 -19.66
N GLU A 247 -3.37 18.41 -20.67
CA GLU A 247 -3.68 18.90 -22.01
C GLU A 247 -5.17 19.24 -22.19
N SER A 248 -6.04 18.72 -21.32
CA SER A 248 -7.46 19.06 -21.32
C SER A 248 -7.71 20.45 -20.73
N GLY A 249 -7.74 21.47 -21.58
CA GLY A 249 -8.34 22.76 -21.26
C GLY A 249 -9.85 22.61 -21.14
N TYR A 250 -10.41 23.03 -20.01
CA TYR A 250 -11.86 23.23 -19.94
C TYR A 250 -12.17 24.53 -20.69
N ASP A 251 -12.83 24.44 -21.84
CA ASP A 251 -13.53 25.60 -22.42
C ASP A 251 -14.65 25.97 -21.46
N VAL A 252 -14.38 26.95 -20.61
CA VAL A 252 -15.42 27.61 -19.84
C VAL A 252 -16.12 28.54 -20.82
N GLY A 253 -17.22 28.06 -21.40
CA GLY A 253 -18.09 28.84 -22.28
C GLY A 253 -18.61 30.11 -21.63
#